data_AF-A0A5R8YFC4-F1
#
_entry.id   AF-A0A5R8YFC4-F1
#
_cell.length_a   1.000
_cell.length_b   1.000
_cell.length_c   1.000
_cell.angle_alpha   90.00
_cell.angle_beta   90.00
_cell.angle_gamma   90.00
#
_symmetry.space_group_name_H-M   'P 1'
#
loop_
_entity.id
_entity.type
_entity.pdbx_description
1 polymer ?
#
loop_
_entity_poly.entity_id
_entity_poly.type
_entity_poly.pdbx_seq_one_letter_code
_entity_poly.pdbx_strand_id
1 'polypeptide(L)'
;MRYFYYIIVAIAACYGALFVALQLPMVSRTQPIEAALPISQLANPAKALTFARANVDGMPHMLLVTELTGQGAKAIDLSVMAGRDLNDPFDALDHFGRPALVQMADAHQKTAQSFDQTQLLAAVQGSRHISFGTNFLDHGTEVHNETPFYFPRLTEPTPSISSLAIDPEHQMIDYEVELCMSFDRPIAKLEDFDAARKLVFLCGDFSDRKVMLDGMPDNEETLSGIGFTDAKSLPGFFPTGPYMVVPDDWQAFIASEVIGTSLNGEPMQLTTGNMMIEDFRSMTDIALKSGSETKWTHHGNPVGLLPTGRIETQQVLLSGTTEGVLFRPPSLKAKITLGAKYAMTGRFLTGMSGFRSVVNDSINAAITDKIMLMPGDKVKHHSSRLGMIVTTIKKRNLDMP
;
A
#
# COMPACT_ATOMS: atom_id res chain seq x y z
N MET A 1 44.82 16.28 41.93
CA MET A 1 43.88 15.23 42.40
C MET A 1 42.40 15.63 42.32
N ARG A 2 41.95 16.75 42.92
CA ARG A 2 40.52 17.16 42.86
C ARG A 2 39.94 17.31 41.44
N TYR A 3 40.67 17.92 40.51
CA TYR A 3 40.24 18.05 39.11
C TYR A 3 40.05 16.70 38.40
N PHE A 4 40.92 15.73 38.68
CA PHE A 4 40.85 14.41 38.09
C PHE A 4 39.62 13.62 38.59
N TYR A 5 39.28 13.80 39.87
CA TYR A 5 38.08 13.23 40.47
C TYR A 5 36.80 13.78 39.82
N TYR A 6 36.70 15.09 39.61
CA TYR A 6 35.53 15.69 38.95
C TYR A 6 35.37 15.24 37.49
N ILE A 7 36.47 15.04 36.76
CA ILE A 7 36.44 14.49 35.40
C ILE A 7 35.92 13.05 35.40
N ILE A 8 36.42 12.20 36.31
CA ILE A 8 35.98 10.81 36.41
C ILE A 8 34.50 10.71 36.80
N VAL A 9 34.04 11.53 37.75
CA VAL A 9 32.63 11.57 38.18
C VAL A 9 31.74 12.07 37.05
N ALA A 10 32.16 13.09 36.28
CA ALA A 10 31.42 13.57 35.12
C ALA A 10 31.34 12.49 34.01
N ILE A 11 32.44 11.78 33.73
CA ILE A 11 32.44 10.67 32.78
C ILE A 11 31.50 9.55 33.25
N ALA A 12 31.59 9.13 34.52
CA ALA A 12 30.74 8.09 35.08
C ALA A 12 29.25 8.47 35.08
N ALA A 13 28.92 9.74 35.37
CA ALA A 13 27.56 10.26 35.30
C ALA A 13 27.04 10.30 33.86
N CYS A 14 27.87 10.72 32.89
CA CYS A 14 27.53 10.66 31.46
C CYS A 14 27.30 9.20 30.99
N TYR A 15 28.14 8.26 31.42
CA TYR A 15 27.97 6.83 31.13
C TYR A 15 26.71 6.24 31.80
N GLY A 16 26.40 6.62 33.04
CA GLY A 16 25.19 6.17 33.75
C GLY A 16 23.90 6.72 33.11
N ALA A 17 23.88 8.00 32.75
CA ALA A 17 22.77 8.61 32.02
C ALA A 17 22.59 7.99 30.62
N LEU A 18 23.70 7.66 29.94
CA LEU A 18 23.70 6.96 28.68
C LEU A 18 23.18 5.52 28.82
N PHE A 19 23.58 4.80 29.87
CA PHE A 19 23.08 3.44 30.13
C PHE A 19 21.56 3.45 30.29
N VAL A 20 21.02 4.40 31.05
CA VAL A 20 19.56 4.59 31.19
C VAL A 20 18.90 5.02 29.87
N ALA A 21 19.53 5.92 29.10
CA ALA A 21 19.00 6.37 27.81
C ALA A 21 19.02 5.26 26.73
N LEU A 22 19.99 4.33 26.79
CA LEU A 22 20.06 3.14 25.95
C LEU A 22 19.00 2.09 26.31
N GLN A 23 18.37 2.17 27.49
CA GLN A 23 17.27 1.27 27.88
C GLN A 23 15.89 1.77 27.44
N LEU A 24 15.79 3.00 26.90
CA LEU A 24 14.51 3.50 26.38
C LEU A 24 14.22 2.88 25.01
N PRO A 25 12.96 2.47 24.73
CA PRO A 25 12.60 1.92 23.43
C PRO A 25 12.87 2.97 22.35
N MET A 26 13.72 2.61 21.39
CA MET A 26 14.14 3.53 20.32
C MET A 26 13.09 3.68 19.22
N VAL A 27 12.15 2.74 19.15
CA VAL A 27 11.05 2.73 18.19
C VAL A 27 9.72 2.57 18.92
N SER A 28 8.72 3.33 18.51
CA SER A 28 7.36 3.23 19.06
C SER A 28 6.62 2.08 18.40
N ARG A 29 5.95 1.24 19.18
CA ARG A 29 5.04 0.22 18.66
C ARG A 29 3.67 0.85 18.39
N THR A 30 3.17 0.70 17.18
CA THR A 30 1.81 1.10 16.82
C THR A 30 0.80 0.34 17.66
N GLN A 31 -0.19 1.06 18.19
CA GLN A 31 -1.25 0.48 18.99
C GLN A 31 -2.49 0.23 18.12
N PRO A 32 -3.29 -0.80 18.44
CA PRO A 32 -4.59 -0.96 17.82
C PRO A 32 -5.48 0.26 18.05
N ILE A 33 -6.36 0.54 17.09
CA ILE A 33 -7.38 1.57 17.21
C ILE A 33 -8.66 0.99 17.83
N GLU A 34 -9.34 1.78 18.64
CA GLU A 34 -10.65 1.41 19.20
C GLU A 34 -11.77 1.72 18.21
N ALA A 35 -11.79 1.02 17.07
CA ALA A 35 -12.80 1.20 16.04
C ALA A 35 -13.17 -0.12 15.34
N ALA A 36 -14.45 -0.25 14.96
CA ALA A 36 -14.90 -1.39 14.17
C ALA A 36 -14.52 -1.19 12.70
N LEU A 37 -13.90 -2.20 12.10
CA LEU A 37 -13.58 -2.22 10.68
C LEU A 37 -14.84 -2.48 9.83
N PRO A 38 -14.90 -1.95 8.60
CA PRO A 38 -16.08 -2.12 7.75
C PRO A 38 -16.28 -3.58 7.36
N ILE A 39 -17.53 -4.04 7.40
CA ILE A 39 -17.94 -5.30 6.76
C ILE A 39 -18.38 -4.95 5.35
N SER A 40 -17.77 -5.60 4.35
CA SER A 40 -18.10 -5.33 2.95
C SER A 40 -19.56 -5.65 2.62
N GLN A 41 -20.19 -4.76 1.90
CA GLN A 41 -21.52 -4.93 1.32
C GLN A 41 -21.44 -4.72 -0.19
N LEU A 42 -22.31 -5.39 -0.94
CA LEU A 42 -22.38 -5.18 -2.38
C LEU A 42 -22.84 -3.75 -2.67
N ALA A 43 -22.19 -3.09 -3.64
CA ALA A 43 -22.67 -1.79 -4.11
C ALA A 43 -24.05 -1.93 -4.78
N ASN A 44 -24.89 -0.91 -4.67
CA ASN A 44 -26.17 -0.88 -5.37
C ASN A 44 -25.90 -0.89 -6.89
N PRO A 45 -26.36 -1.91 -7.66
CA PRO A 45 -26.04 -2.04 -9.08
C PRO A 45 -26.52 -0.85 -9.91
N ALA A 46 -27.60 -0.18 -9.51
CA ALA A 46 -28.08 1.04 -10.18
C ALA A 46 -27.14 2.24 -10.04
N LYS A 47 -26.20 2.21 -9.08
CA LYS A 47 -25.21 3.27 -8.82
C LYS A 47 -23.78 2.83 -9.14
N ALA A 48 -23.45 1.57 -8.92
CA ALA A 48 -22.13 1.03 -9.22
C ALA A 48 -22.23 -0.49 -9.46
N LEU A 49 -21.67 -0.95 -10.56
CA LEU A 49 -21.61 -2.37 -10.89
C LEU A 49 -20.36 -2.98 -10.25
N THR A 50 -20.51 -4.15 -9.63
CA THR A 50 -19.42 -4.88 -8.98
C THR A 50 -19.02 -6.08 -9.82
N PHE A 51 -17.74 -6.20 -10.11
CA PHE A 51 -17.15 -7.26 -10.91
C PHE A 51 -16.07 -7.99 -10.12
N ALA A 52 -15.73 -9.18 -10.58
CA ALA A 52 -14.55 -9.92 -10.15
C ALA A 52 -13.94 -10.67 -11.34
N ARG A 53 -12.71 -11.11 -11.20
CA ARG A 53 -12.08 -12.09 -12.10
C ARG A 53 -11.92 -13.39 -11.34
N ALA A 54 -12.18 -14.52 -12.00
CA ALA A 54 -11.95 -15.83 -11.41
C ALA A 54 -11.21 -16.74 -12.37
N ASN A 55 -10.43 -17.67 -11.82
CA ASN A 55 -9.87 -18.77 -12.57
C ASN A 55 -10.90 -19.89 -12.68
N VAL A 56 -11.39 -20.14 -13.89
CA VAL A 56 -12.30 -21.24 -14.21
C VAL A 56 -11.57 -22.16 -15.19
N ASP A 57 -11.30 -23.39 -14.75
CA ASP A 57 -10.59 -24.41 -15.56
C ASP A 57 -9.26 -23.93 -16.17
N GLY A 58 -8.53 -23.06 -15.46
CA GLY A 58 -7.24 -22.52 -15.90
C GLY A 58 -7.32 -21.23 -16.71
N MET A 59 -8.53 -20.73 -16.98
CA MET A 59 -8.78 -19.53 -17.78
C MET A 59 -9.38 -18.39 -16.93
N PRO A 60 -8.97 -17.13 -17.15
CA PRO A 60 -9.56 -15.99 -16.47
C PRO A 60 -10.95 -15.68 -17.03
N HIS A 61 -11.96 -15.71 -16.16
CA HIS A 61 -13.34 -15.35 -16.49
C HIS A 61 -13.73 -14.03 -15.80
N MET A 62 -14.51 -13.21 -16.50
CA MET A 62 -15.09 -11.99 -15.95
C MET A 62 -16.45 -12.29 -15.32
N LEU A 63 -16.64 -11.84 -14.09
CA LEU A 63 -17.82 -12.11 -13.30
C LEU A 63 -18.57 -10.83 -12.98
N LEU A 64 -19.90 -10.84 -13.11
CA LEU A 64 -20.79 -9.83 -12.53
C LEU A 64 -21.22 -10.31 -11.14
N VAL A 65 -20.74 -9.65 -10.10
CA VAL A 65 -20.99 -10.04 -8.70
C VAL A 65 -22.39 -9.60 -8.28
N THR A 66 -23.16 -10.54 -7.76
CA THR A 66 -24.56 -10.33 -7.33
C THR A 66 -24.76 -10.50 -5.83
N GLU A 67 -23.81 -11.14 -5.15
CA GLU A 67 -23.81 -11.29 -3.68
C GLU A 67 -22.36 -11.43 -3.18
N LEU A 68 -22.02 -10.69 -2.12
CA LEU A 68 -20.78 -10.95 -1.38
C LEU A 68 -21.05 -12.04 -0.35
N THR A 69 -20.23 -13.08 -0.34
CA THR A 69 -20.27 -14.10 0.71
C THR A 69 -19.04 -13.96 1.60
N GLY A 70 -19.12 -14.38 2.87
CA GLY A 70 -17.96 -14.33 3.76
C GLY A 70 -16.78 -15.22 3.32
N GLN A 71 -16.95 -16.02 2.26
CA GLN A 71 -15.97 -16.99 1.74
C GLN A 71 -15.70 -16.79 0.23
N GLY A 72 -16.24 -15.74 -0.38
CA GLY A 72 -16.17 -15.52 -1.83
C GLY A 72 -17.34 -14.68 -2.34
N ALA A 73 -17.90 -15.04 -3.49
CA ALA A 73 -19.01 -14.32 -4.10
C ALA A 73 -20.01 -15.26 -4.77
N LYS A 74 -21.26 -14.81 -4.91
CA LYS A 74 -22.11 -15.30 -5.99
C LYS A 74 -22.03 -14.33 -7.16
N ALA A 75 -21.89 -14.88 -8.36
CA ALA A 75 -21.73 -14.08 -9.55
C ALA A 75 -22.29 -14.77 -10.79
N ILE A 76 -22.55 -13.96 -11.81
CA ILE A 76 -22.90 -14.39 -13.15
C ILE A 76 -21.62 -14.39 -13.98
N ASP A 77 -21.31 -15.50 -14.63
CA ASP A 77 -20.15 -15.63 -15.51
C ASP A 77 -20.42 -14.94 -16.85
N LEU A 78 -19.87 -13.74 -16.99
CA LEU A 78 -20.07 -12.91 -18.19
C LEU A 78 -19.28 -13.43 -19.38
N SER A 79 -18.12 -14.07 -19.16
CA SER A 79 -17.33 -14.68 -20.24
C SER A 79 -18.10 -15.81 -20.90
N VAL A 80 -18.74 -16.67 -20.11
CA VAL A 80 -19.61 -17.75 -20.61
C VAL A 80 -20.82 -17.17 -21.34
N MET A 81 -21.49 -16.16 -20.78
CA MET A 81 -22.65 -15.54 -21.41
C MET A 81 -22.31 -14.83 -22.73
N ALA A 82 -21.15 -14.19 -22.81
CA ALA A 82 -20.68 -13.52 -24.01
C ALA A 82 -20.16 -14.49 -25.07
N GLY A 83 -19.87 -15.74 -24.70
CA GLY A 83 -19.23 -16.72 -25.57
C GLY A 83 -17.82 -16.30 -26.02
N ARG A 84 -17.16 -15.44 -25.24
CA ARG A 84 -15.82 -14.89 -25.51
C ARG A 84 -15.13 -14.47 -24.23
N ASP A 85 -13.81 -14.33 -24.30
CA ASP A 85 -13.03 -13.75 -23.21
C ASP A 85 -13.33 -12.26 -23.06
N LEU A 86 -13.50 -11.83 -21.81
CA LEU A 86 -13.65 -10.43 -21.39
C LEU A 86 -12.49 -10.15 -20.42
N ASN A 87 -11.58 -9.24 -20.80
CA ASN A 87 -10.33 -9.06 -20.06
C ASN A 87 -10.53 -8.21 -18.81
N ASP A 88 -11.41 -7.21 -18.90
CA ASP A 88 -11.71 -6.26 -17.84
C ASP A 88 -13.22 -5.90 -17.77
N PRO A 89 -13.67 -5.18 -16.74
CA PRO A 89 -15.07 -4.75 -16.62
C PRO A 89 -15.56 -3.82 -17.72
N PHE A 90 -14.68 -3.11 -18.41
CA PHE A 90 -15.04 -2.22 -19.50
C PHE A 90 -15.40 -3.00 -20.77
N ASP A 91 -14.71 -4.12 -21.04
CA ASP A 91 -15.11 -5.07 -22.09
C ASP A 91 -16.55 -5.59 -21.88
N ALA A 92 -16.91 -5.90 -20.63
CA ALA A 92 -18.25 -6.33 -20.28
C ALA A 92 -19.29 -5.22 -20.48
N LEU A 93 -18.96 -3.99 -20.06
CA LEU A 93 -19.81 -2.82 -20.27
C LEU A 93 -20.04 -2.52 -21.74
N ASP A 94 -19.00 -2.64 -22.58
CA ASP A 94 -19.08 -2.40 -24.01
C ASP A 94 -19.87 -3.49 -24.73
N HIS A 95 -19.82 -4.73 -24.24
CA HIS A 95 -20.55 -5.85 -24.82
C HIS A 95 -22.04 -5.86 -24.48
N PHE A 96 -22.37 -5.79 -23.20
CA PHE A 96 -23.75 -5.96 -22.72
C PHE A 96 -24.49 -4.62 -22.57
N GLY A 97 -23.75 -3.53 -22.34
CA GLY A 97 -24.32 -2.26 -21.94
C GLY A 97 -24.72 -2.25 -20.46
N ARG A 98 -24.54 -1.08 -19.83
CA ARG A 98 -24.84 -0.90 -18.40
C ARG A 98 -26.29 -1.26 -18.02
N PRO A 99 -27.34 -0.83 -18.74
CA PRO A 99 -28.72 -1.17 -18.37
C PRO A 99 -28.97 -2.68 -18.29
N ALA A 100 -28.40 -3.46 -19.21
CA ALA A 100 -28.54 -4.92 -19.20
C ALA A 100 -27.79 -5.54 -18.02
N LEU A 101 -26.58 -5.06 -17.70
CA LEU A 101 -25.82 -5.55 -16.54
C LEU A 101 -26.52 -5.23 -15.21
N VAL A 102 -27.14 -4.04 -15.09
CA VAL A 102 -27.96 -3.69 -13.90
C VAL A 102 -29.15 -4.65 -13.79
N GLN A 103 -29.87 -4.88 -14.89
CA GLN A 103 -30.99 -5.82 -14.92
C GLN A 103 -30.54 -7.25 -14.59
N MET A 104 -29.37 -7.68 -15.07
CA MET A 104 -28.78 -8.99 -14.75
C MET A 104 -28.48 -9.10 -13.26
N ALA A 105 -27.86 -8.09 -12.66
CA ALA A 105 -27.56 -8.08 -11.23
C ALA A 105 -28.82 -8.23 -10.35
N ASP A 106 -29.94 -7.63 -10.76
CA ASP A 106 -31.21 -7.68 -10.03
C ASP A 106 -32.00 -8.98 -10.31
N ALA A 107 -32.14 -9.38 -11.58
CA ALA A 107 -33.06 -10.46 -11.99
C ALA A 107 -32.45 -11.87 -11.90
N HIS A 108 -31.13 -11.99 -12.02
CA HIS A 108 -30.44 -13.27 -12.20
C HIS A 108 -29.69 -13.76 -10.95
N GLN A 109 -30.04 -13.26 -9.76
CA GLN A 109 -29.51 -13.77 -8.49
C GLN A 109 -29.70 -15.29 -8.33
N LYS A 110 -30.80 -15.85 -8.89
CA LYS A 110 -31.09 -17.29 -8.84
C LYS A 110 -30.22 -18.14 -9.76
N THR A 111 -29.62 -17.55 -10.80
CA THR A 111 -28.72 -18.22 -11.72
C THR A 111 -27.24 -17.93 -11.43
N ALA A 112 -26.96 -17.13 -10.40
CA ALA A 112 -25.61 -16.84 -9.98
C ALA A 112 -24.93 -18.10 -9.42
N GLN A 113 -23.69 -18.33 -9.84
CA GLN A 113 -22.83 -19.41 -9.39
C GLN A 113 -22.00 -18.94 -8.19
N SER A 114 -21.61 -19.87 -7.32
CA SER A 114 -20.71 -19.56 -6.20
C SER A 114 -19.26 -19.70 -6.64
N PHE A 115 -18.45 -18.70 -6.33
CA PHE A 115 -17.01 -18.68 -6.55
C PHE A 115 -16.33 -18.53 -5.20
N ASP A 116 -15.43 -19.45 -4.87
CA ASP A 116 -14.61 -19.39 -3.67
C ASP A 116 -13.56 -18.27 -3.80
N GLN A 117 -13.22 -17.62 -2.69
CA GLN A 117 -12.27 -16.51 -2.70
C GLN A 117 -10.88 -16.92 -3.25
N THR A 118 -10.48 -18.19 -3.11
CA THR A 118 -9.22 -18.71 -3.66
C THR A 118 -9.23 -18.87 -5.18
N GLN A 119 -10.41 -18.87 -5.81
CA GLN A 119 -10.56 -18.84 -7.27
C GLN A 119 -10.47 -17.42 -7.83
N LEU A 120 -10.68 -16.40 -7.00
CA LEU A 120 -10.67 -15.01 -7.44
C LEU A 120 -9.25 -14.54 -7.72
N LEU A 121 -9.07 -13.90 -8.88
CA LEU A 121 -7.81 -13.37 -9.37
C LEU A 121 -7.56 -11.94 -8.86
N ALA A 122 -6.38 -11.40 -9.16
CA ALA A 122 -6.10 -9.98 -8.97
C ALA A 122 -7.10 -9.11 -9.76
N ALA A 123 -7.48 -7.98 -9.17
CA ALA A 123 -8.46 -7.06 -9.77
C ALA A 123 -7.97 -6.52 -11.11
N VAL A 124 -6.67 -6.25 -11.23
CA VAL A 124 -6.05 -5.67 -12.41
C VAL A 124 -4.79 -6.43 -12.80
N GLN A 125 -4.20 -6.07 -13.93
CA GLN A 125 -2.95 -6.59 -14.46
C GLN A 125 -1.98 -5.44 -14.74
N GLY A 126 -0.71 -5.76 -15.02
CA GLY A 126 0.33 -4.81 -15.38
C GLY A 126 1.35 -4.64 -14.26
N SER A 127 2.56 -4.20 -14.59
CA SER A 127 3.68 -4.10 -13.64
C SER A 127 4.12 -2.69 -13.32
N ARG A 128 3.51 -1.65 -13.90
CA ARG A 128 3.96 -0.27 -13.74
C ARG A 128 2.83 0.62 -13.28
N HIS A 129 2.85 1.01 -12.01
CA HIS A 129 1.81 1.79 -11.37
C HIS A 129 2.39 3.08 -10.79
N ILE A 130 1.49 3.93 -10.32
CA ILE A 130 1.78 5.26 -9.78
C ILE A 130 1.26 5.26 -8.36
N SER A 131 2.17 5.31 -7.40
CA SER A 131 1.84 5.35 -5.98
C SER A 131 2.00 6.75 -5.44
N PHE A 132 1.13 7.11 -4.49
CA PHE A 132 1.24 8.33 -3.71
C PHE A 132 1.59 8.00 -2.26
N GLY A 133 2.54 8.74 -1.70
CA GLY A 133 2.83 8.73 -0.27
C GLY A 133 2.22 9.96 0.40
N THR A 134 1.95 9.85 1.70
CA THR A 134 1.49 10.97 2.56
C THR A 134 0.27 11.74 2.05
N ASN A 135 -0.58 11.08 1.25
CA ASN A 135 -1.79 11.66 0.70
C ASN A 135 -3.01 11.61 1.65
N PHE A 136 -2.79 11.24 2.91
CA PHE A 136 -3.75 11.37 4.01
C PHE A 136 -3.09 12.17 5.12
N LEU A 137 -3.77 13.20 5.63
CA LEU A 137 -3.19 14.14 6.59
C LEU A 137 -2.71 13.46 7.87
N ASP A 138 -3.49 12.53 8.40
CA ASP A 138 -3.13 11.81 9.63
C ASP A 138 -1.85 11.00 9.45
N HIS A 139 -1.68 10.35 8.29
CA HIS A 139 -0.43 9.67 7.97
C HIS A 139 0.73 10.65 7.81
N GLY A 140 0.51 11.77 7.10
CA GLY A 140 1.52 12.81 6.95
C GLY A 140 2.00 13.36 8.30
N THR A 141 1.07 13.53 9.25
CA THR A 141 1.37 13.91 10.63
C THR A 141 2.18 12.81 11.35
N GLU A 142 1.76 11.55 11.23
CA GLU A 142 2.42 10.37 11.82
C GLU A 142 3.90 10.25 11.39
N VAL A 143 4.20 10.55 10.12
CA VAL A 143 5.56 10.44 9.57
C VAL A 143 6.32 11.77 9.48
N HIS A 144 5.73 12.86 10.00
CA HIS A 144 6.26 14.23 9.91
C HIS A 144 6.55 14.69 8.46
N ASN A 145 5.70 14.29 7.51
CA ASN A 145 5.69 14.80 6.14
C ASN A 145 4.24 15.00 5.66
N GLU A 146 3.75 16.23 5.73
CA GLU A 146 2.37 16.58 5.36
C GLU A 146 2.19 16.89 3.87
N THR A 147 3.26 16.81 3.06
CA THR A 147 3.18 17.06 1.62
C THR A 147 3.09 15.73 0.87
N PRO A 148 2.02 15.50 0.09
CA PRO A 148 1.92 14.32 -0.75
C PRO A 148 3.09 14.24 -1.74
N PHE A 149 3.64 13.04 -1.92
CA PHE A 149 4.64 12.76 -2.95
C PHE A 149 4.23 11.53 -3.75
N TYR A 150 4.96 11.24 -4.82
CA TYR A 150 4.61 10.18 -5.74
C TYR A 150 5.86 9.46 -6.25
N PHE A 151 5.69 8.20 -6.65
CA PHE A 151 6.78 7.36 -7.15
C PHE A 151 6.24 6.23 -8.05
N PRO A 152 7.05 5.73 -8.99
CA PRO A 152 6.69 4.55 -9.76
C PRO A 152 6.74 3.31 -8.88
N ARG A 153 5.72 2.47 -9.00
CA ARG A 153 5.69 1.12 -8.42
C ARG A 153 5.80 0.10 -9.55
N LEU A 154 6.77 -0.81 -9.44
CA LEU A 154 7.22 -1.70 -10.52
C LEU A 154 6.99 -3.18 -10.18
N THR A 155 5.76 -3.57 -9.85
CA THR A 155 5.43 -4.94 -9.44
C THR A 155 4.08 -5.36 -9.97
N GLU A 156 3.92 -6.66 -10.25
CA GLU A 156 2.66 -7.22 -10.70
C GLU A 156 1.67 -7.38 -9.52
N PRO A 157 0.37 -7.10 -9.72
CA PRO A 157 -0.68 -7.36 -8.76
C PRO A 157 -0.75 -8.83 -8.35
N THR A 158 -1.07 -9.09 -7.09
CA THR A 158 -1.42 -10.45 -6.61
C THR A 158 -2.88 -10.53 -6.19
N PRO A 159 -3.46 -11.75 -6.15
CA PRO A 159 -4.84 -11.95 -5.72
C PRO A 159 -5.10 -11.51 -4.27
N SER A 160 -6.38 -11.28 -3.97
CA SER A 160 -6.83 -10.87 -2.63
C SER A 160 -6.50 -11.88 -1.53
N ILE A 161 -6.36 -13.16 -1.85
CA ILE A 161 -5.84 -14.18 -0.93
C ILE A 161 -4.43 -14.53 -1.37
N SER A 162 -3.44 -14.13 -0.57
CA SER A 162 -2.04 -14.31 -0.90
C SER A 162 -1.18 -14.66 0.31
N SER A 163 0.08 -14.99 0.05
CA SER A 163 1.09 -15.10 1.09
C SER A 163 2.35 -14.36 0.69
N LEU A 164 2.96 -13.69 1.65
CA LEU A 164 4.18 -12.93 1.45
C LEU A 164 5.35 -13.60 2.16
N ALA A 165 6.37 -14.01 1.41
CA ALA A 165 7.54 -14.68 1.96
C ALA A 165 8.64 -13.67 2.29
N ILE A 166 8.99 -13.57 3.58
CA ILE A 166 9.88 -12.56 4.12
C ILE A 166 11.09 -13.20 4.81
N ASP A 167 12.22 -12.51 4.80
CA ASP A 167 13.34 -12.79 5.69
C ASP A 167 13.25 -11.87 6.92
N PRO A 168 12.74 -12.34 8.07
CA PRO A 168 12.53 -11.47 9.24
C PRO A 168 13.82 -10.98 9.89
N GLU A 169 14.98 -11.53 9.53
CA GLU A 169 16.28 -11.09 10.05
C GLU A 169 16.86 -9.92 9.23
N HIS A 170 16.37 -9.75 7.99
CA HIS A 170 16.94 -8.79 7.04
C HIS A 170 15.91 -7.82 6.43
N GLN A 171 14.61 -8.03 6.67
CA GLN A 171 13.54 -7.21 6.10
C GLN A 171 12.66 -6.57 7.18
N MET A 172 12.18 -5.37 6.90
CA MET A 172 11.26 -4.63 7.77
C MET A 172 9.95 -4.39 7.03
N ILE A 173 9.09 -5.41 7.00
CA ILE A 173 7.87 -5.37 6.20
C ILE A 173 6.75 -4.67 6.95
N ASP A 174 6.14 -3.69 6.28
CA ASP A 174 5.02 -2.91 6.76
C ASP A 174 3.82 -3.04 5.81
N TYR A 175 2.61 -2.82 6.31
CA TYR A 175 1.38 -2.83 5.53
C TYR A 175 0.86 -1.41 5.32
N GLU A 176 0.11 -1.20 4.24
CA GLU A 176 -0.60 0.04 3.95
C GLU A 176 -1.87 -0.33 3.17
N VAL A 177 -3.06 0.03 3.66
CA VAL A 177 -4.31 -0.12 2.88
C VAL A 177 -4.54 1.11 2.03
N GLU A 178 -4.96 0.91 0.77
CA GLU A 178 -5.18 1.99 -0.17
C GLU A 178 -6.42 1.78 -1.05
N LEU A 179 -6.96 2.88 -1.57
CA LEU A 179 -7.89 2.88 -2.69
C LEU A 179 -7.09 2.94 -3.99
N CYS A 180 -7.47 2.12 -4.96
CA CYS A 180 -6.83 2.07 -6.26
C CYS A 180 -7.81 2.42 -7.37
N MET A 181 -7.33 3.10 -8.41
CA MET A 181 -8.10 3.45 -9.60
C MET A 181 -7.38 3.10 -10.90
N SER A 182 -8.12 2.55 -11.86
CA SER A 182 -7.69 2.37 -13.25
C SER A 182 -8.76 2.88 -14.23
N PHE A 183 -8.42 2.89 -15.52
CA PHE A 183 -9.18 3.59 -16.58
C PHE A 183 -9.44 2.71 -17.80
N ASP A 184 -10.53 3.00 -18.52
CA ASP A 184 -10.89 2.31 -19.77
C ASP A 184 -10.06 2.74 -20.99
N ARG A 185 -9.21 3.75 -20.84
CA ARG A 185 -8.38 4.33 -21.91
C ARG A 185 -7.11 4.95 -21.35
N PRO A 186 -6.06 5.13 -22.17
CA PRO A 186 -4.89 5.89 -21.76
C PRO A 186 -5.25 7.35 -21.46
N ILE A 187 -4.60 7.94 -20.46
CA ILE A 187 -4.82 9.32 -20.01
C ILE A 187 -3.57 10.14 -20.34
N ALA A 188 -3.65 11.01 -21.35
CA ALA A 188 -2.53 11.88 -21.75
C ALA A 188 -2.72 13.34 -21.28
N LYS A 189 -3.95 13.71 -20.95
CA LYS A 189 -4.34 15.02 -20.41
C LYS A 189 -5.55 14.86 -19.49
N LEU A 190 -5.84 15.90 -18.71
CA LEU A 190 -6.88 15.83 -17.68
C LEU A 190 -8.30 15.67 -18.26
N GLU A 191 -8.54 16.14 -19.48
CA GLU A 191 -9.82 15.90 -20.17
C GLU A 191 -10.03 14.42 -20.52
N ASP A 192 -8.94 13.67 -20.75
CA ASP A 192 -9.03 12.22 -20.96
C ASP A 192 -9.45 11.53 -19.67
N PHE A 193 -8.92 12.00 -18.52
CA PHE A 193 -9.34 11.52 -17.20
C PHE A 193 -10.83 11.78 -17.02
N ASP A 194 -11.30 13.01 -17.28
CA ASP A 194 -12.70 13.37 -17.11
C ASP A 194 -13.63 12.50 -17.97
N ALA A 195 -13.22 12.19 -19.21
CA ALA A 195 -13.97 11.35 -20.15
C ALA A 195 -13.88 9.83 -19.91
N ALA A 196 -12.85 9.36 -19.21
CA ALA A 196 -12.64 7.93 -18.97
C ALA A 196 -13.71 7.34 -18.06
N ARG A 197 -13.99 6.04 -18.21
CA ARG A 197 -14.68 5.27 -17.15
C ARG A 197 -13.66 4.89 -16.09
N LYS A 198 -14.07 4.94 -14.82
CA LYS A 198 -13.19 4.69 -13.67
C LYS A 198 -13.52 3.33 -13.10
N LEU A 199 -12.48 2.55 -12.85
CA LEU A 199 -12.58 1.31 -12.10
C LEU A 199 -11.89 1.50 -10.75
N VAL A 200 -12.60 1.19 -9.67
CA VAL A 200 -12.13 1.35 -8.28
C VAL A 200 -12.02 -0.01 -7.61
N PHE A 201 -10.94 -0.24 -6.87
CA PHE A 201 -10.72 -1.49 -6.14
C PHE A 201 -9.83 -1.26 -4.90
N LEU A 202 -9.90 -2.19 -3.96
CA LEU A 202 -9.04 -2.20 -2.77
C LEU A 202 -7.65 -2.71 -3.15
N CYS A 203 -6.61 -2.14 -2.56
CA CYS A 203 -5.25 -2.61 -2.74
C CYS A 203 -4.44 -2.51 -1.43
N GLY A 204 -3.42 -3.36 -1.33
CA GLY A 204 -2.39 -3.27 -0.29
C GLY A 204 -1.09 -2.73 -0.88
N ASP A 205 -0.41 -1.86 -0.12
CA ASP A 205 0.93 -1.37 -0.43
C ASP A 205 1.95 -1.81 0.63
N PHE A 206 2.38 -3.07 0.53
CA PHE A 206 3.46 -3.53 1.39
C PHE A 206 4.77 -2.80 1.07
N SER A 207 5.55 -2.55 2.12
CA SER A 207 6.81 -1.82 2.02
C SER A 207 7.90 -2.50 2.83
N ASP A 208 9.10 -2.62 2.27
CA ASP A 208 10.29 -2.97 3.03
C ASP A 208 10.97 -1.67 3.50
N ARG A 209 10.68 -1.28 4.73
CA ARG A 209 11.15 -0.03 5.33
C ARG A 209 12.67 0.03 5.43
N LYS A 210 13.34 -1.13 5.52
CA LYS A 210 14.80 -1.17 5.51
C LYS A 210 15.34 -0.78 4.14
N VAL A 211 14.83 -1.39 3.07
CA VAL A 211 15.20 -1.05 1.68
C VAL A 211 14.92 0.41 1.39
N MET A 212 13.76 0.91 1.85
CA MET A 212 13.37 2.31 1.71
C MET A 212 14.39 3.26 2.32
N LEU A 213 14.70 3.07 3.61
CA LEU A 213 15.66 3.91 4.34
C LEU A 213 17.08 3.78 3.81
N ASP A 214 17.47 2.58 3.36
CA ASP A 214 18.80 2.36 2.79
C ASP A 214 19.00 3.09 1.46
N GLY A 215 17.92 3.20 0.66
CA GLY A 215 17.92 3.87 -0.64
C GLY A 215 17.72 5.39 -0.58
N MET A 216 17.40 5.96 0.58
CA MET A 216 17.25 7.41 0.75
C MET A 216 18.62 8.12 0.78
N PRO A 217 18.77 9.27 0.10
CA PRO A 217 19.96 10.11 0.19
C PRO A 217 20.24 10.63 1.61
N ASP A 218 21.52 10.86 1.93
CA ASP A 218 22.03 11.24 3.27
C ASP A 218 21.62 12.65 3.78
N ASN A 219 20.69 13.30 3.10
CA ASN A 219 20.14 14.63 3.38
C ASN A 219 18.68 14.77 2.90
N GLU A 220 17.98 13.64 2.73
CA GLU A 220 16.57 13.64 2.35
C GLU A 220 15.71 14.15 3.51
N GLU A 221 15.19 15.37 3.38
CA GLU A 221 14.31 15.99 4.38
C GLU A 221 12.83 15.91 3.98
N THR A 222 12.51 15.59 2.72
CA THR A 222 11.18 15.80 2.13
C THR A 222 10.42 14.52 1.80
N LEU A 223 11.02 13.34 2.03
CA LEU A 223 10.52 12.06 1.52
C LEU A 223 10.11 12.17 0.04
N SER A 224 11.02 12.67 -0.81
CA SER A 224 10.82 12.97 -2.23
C SER A 224 10.30 11.82 -3.13
N GLY A 225 10.08 10.62 -2.57
CA GLY A 225 9.80 9.37 -3.28
C GLY A 225 11.06 8.57 -3.64
N ILE A 226 12.27 9.12 -3.47
CA ILE A 226 13.52 8.38 -3.72
C ILE A 226 13.67 7.25 -2.69
N GLY A 227 14.03 6.05 -3.16
CA GLY A 227 14.10 4.81 -2.36
C GLY A 227 12.78 4.04 -2.24
N PHE A 228 11.64 4.66 -2.56
CA PHE A 228 10.32 4.01 -2.43
C PHE A 228 10.07 2.95 -3.50
N THR A 229 10.53 3.18 -4.73
CA THR A 229 10.31 2.25 -5.84
C THR A 229 10.86 0.86 -5.53
N ASP A 230 12.12 0.74 -5.11
CA ASP A 230 12.69 -0.56 -4.73
C ASP A 230 11.98 -1.19 -3.51
N ALA A 231 11.67 -0.37 -2.51
CA ALA A 231 11.06 -0.83 -1.27
C ALA A 231 9.63 -1.38 -1.42
N LYS A 232 8.88 -0.90 -2.42
CA LYS A 232 7.46 -1.21 -2.63
C LYS A 232 7.20 -2.08 -3.86
N SER A 233 8.25 -2.43 -4.61
CA SER A 233 8.14 -3.22 -5.86
C SER A 233 8.58 -4.67 -5.72
N LEU A 234 8.82 -5.17 -4.50
CA LEU A 234 9.16 -6.57 -4.29
C LEU A 234 7.99 -7.52 -4.66
N PRO A 235 8.27 -8.78 -5.03
CA PRO A 235 7.23 -9.73 -5.39
C PRO A 235 6.18 -9.91 -4.29
N GLY A 236 4.90 -9.81 -4.64
CA GLY A 236 3.78 -9.97 -3.70
C GLY A 236 3.44 -8.73 -2.89
N PHE A 237 4.11 -7.60 -3.10
CA PHE A 237 3.87 -6.39 -2.30
C PHE A 237 2.61 -5.62 -2.70
N PHE A 238 2.00 -5.97 -3.83
CA PHE A 238 0.80 -5.32 -4.36
C PHE A 238 -0.39 -6.28 -4.48
N PRO A 239 -0.98 -6.77 -3.38
CA PRO A 239 -2.24 -7.51 -3.47
C PRO A 239 -3.40 -6.57 -3.82
N THR A 240 -4.37 -7.06 -4.59
CA THR A 240 -5.52 -6.27 -5.06
C THR A 240 -6.83 -7.04 -4.98
N GLY A 241 -7.93 -6.29 -4.89
CA GLY A 241 -9.29 -6.78 -5.03
C GLY A 241 -9.89 -7.38 -3.74
N PRO A 242 -10.77 -8.40 -3.84
CA PRO A 242 -11.07 -9.15 -5.06
C PRO A 242 -12.05 -8.43 -6.00
N TYR A 243 -12.74 -7.39 -5.52
CA TYR A 243 -13.82 -6.76 -6.28
C TYR A 243 -13.37 -5.48 -6.97
N MET A 244 -13.91 -5.33 -8.17
CA MET A 244 -13.71 -4.23 -9.10
C MET A 244 -15.04 -3.50 -9.24
N VAL A 245 -15.11 -2.23 -8.86
CA VAL A 245 -16.36 -1.47 -8.92
C VAL A 245 -16.26 -0.38 -9.97
N VAL A 246 -17.24 -0.35 -10.88
CA VAL A 246 -17.42 0.73 -11.86
C VAL A 246 -18.62 1.59 -11.41
N PRO A 247 -18.38 2.72 -10.72
CA PRO A 247 -19.44 3.64 -10.29
C PRO A 247 -19.90 4.58 -11.42
N ASP A 248 -21.15 5.04 -11.35
CA ASP A 248 -21.63 6.16 -12.17
C ASP A 248 -20.97 7.47 -11.79
N ASP A 249 -20.80 7.68 -10.48
CA ASP A 249 -20.21 8.85 -9.86
C ASP A 249 -19.04 8.37 -9.00
N TRP A 250 -17.84 8.44 -9.56
CA TRP A 250 -16.65 7.97 -8.87
C TRP A 250 -16.31 8.85 -7.66
N GLN A 251 -16.58 10.16 -7.71
CA GLN A 251 -16.31 11.04 -6.58
C GLN A 251 -17.18 10.66 -5.38
N ALA A 252 -18.49 10.52 -5.57
CA ALA A 252 -19.41 10.13 -4.50
C ALA A 252 -19.12 8.73 -3.98
N PHE A 253 -18.71 7.80 -4.86
CA PHE A 253 -18.31 6.46 -4.46
C PHE A 253 -17.07 6.52 -3.55
N ILE A 254 -15.98 7.14 -4.00
CA ILE A 254 -14.73 7.27 -3.23
C ILE A 254 -14.94 8.03 -1.92
N ALA A 255 -15.67 9.15 -1.94
CA ALA A 255 -15.89 9.97 -0.75
C ALA A 255 -16.61 9.22 0.38
N SER A 256 -17.40 8.20 0.05
CA SER A 256 -18.14 7.37 1.01
C SER A 256 -17.49 6.01 1.28
N GLU A 257 -16.38 5.69 0.62
CA GLU A 257 -15.72 4.40 0.77
C GLU A 257 -14.88 4.38 2.04
N VAL A 258 -15.22 3.47 2.97
CA VAL A 258 -14.45 3.24 4.19
C VAL A 258 -13.46 2.11 3.92
N ILE A 259 -12.19 2.32 4.25
CA ILE A 259 -11.14 1.29 4.18
C ILE A 259 -10.41 1.16 5.52
N GLY A 260 -9.81 0.00 5.77
CA GLY A 260 -9.01 -0.19 6.98
C GLY A 260 -8.15 -1.45 6.94
N THR A 261 -7.31 -1.61 7.95
CA THR A 261 -6.42 -2.77 8.12
C THR A 261 -6.61 -3.36 9.49
N SER A 262 -6.63 -4.70 9.59
CA SER A 262 -6.32 -5.40 10.83
C SER A 262 -5.07 -6.26 10.71
N LEU A 263 -4.33 -6.33 11.81
CA LEU A 263 -3.21 -7.23 12.01
C LEU A 263 -3.59 -8.26 13.08
N ASN A 264 -3.61 -9.54 12.71
CA ASN A 264 -3.95 -10.64 13.63
C ASN A 264 -5.31 -10.50 14.33
N GLY A 265 -6.24 -9.77 13.70
CA GLY A 265 -7.58 -9.51 14.25
C GLY A 265 -7.72 -8.14 14.92
N GLU A 266 -6.62 -7.48 15.26
CA GLU A 266 -6.63 -6.16 15.87
C GLU A 266 -6.75 -5.06 14.80
N PRO A 267 -7.70 -4.12 14.90
CA PRO A 267 -7.79 -2.96 14.01
C PRO A 267 -6.57 -2.06 14.14
N MET A 268 -5.95 -1.72 13.01
CA MET A 268 -4.73 -0.90 12.98
C MET A 268 -4.91 0.40 12.19
N GLN A 269 -5.68 0.37 11.11
CA GLN A 269 -5.93 1.53 10.25
C GLN A 269 -7.43 1.62 9.95
N LEU A 270 -7.97 2.83 9.87
CA LEU A 270 -9.33 3.10 9.42
C LEU A 270 -9.41 4.50 8.85
N THR A 271 -9.99 4.65 7.66
CA THR A 271 -10.22 5.96 7.05
C THR A 271 -11.36 5.90 6.03
N THR A 272 -11.69 7.05 5.47
CA THR A 272 -12.62 7.22 4.36
C THR A 272 -11.93 7.91 3.19
N GLY A 273 -12.34 7.59 1.96
CA GLY A 273 -11.70 8.16 0.76
C GLY A 273 -11.78 9.70 0.67
N ASN A 274 -12.74 10.34 1.35
CA ASN A 274 -12.81 11.81 1.43
C ASN A 274 -11.71 12.46 2.29
N MET A 275 -10.89 11.66 2.99
CA MET A 275 -9.77 12.15 3.79
C MET A 275 -8.47 12.30 2.98
N MET A 276 -8.49 11.95 1.69
CA MET A 276 -7.36 12.19 0.80
C MET A 276 -7.11 13.70 0.64
N ILE A 277 -5.83 14.09 0.66
CA ILE A 277 -5.40 15.47 0.37
C ILE A 277 -5.58 15.76 -1.13
N GLU A 278 -5.04 14.87 -1.98
CA GLU A 278 -5.21 14.88 -3.42
C GLU A 278 -6.20 13.79 -3.82
N ASP A 279 -7.31 14.17 -4.44
CA ASP A 279 -8.22 13.21 -5.05
C ASP A 279 -7.62 12.58 -6.33
N PHE A 280 -8.23 11.53 -6.87
CA PHE A 280 -7.70 10.83 -8.05
C PHE A 280 -7.54 11.74 -9.29
N ARG A 281 -8.35 12.79 -9.41
CA ARG A 281 -8.22 13.75 -10.49
C ARG A 281 -6.96 14.61 -10.32
N SER A 282 -6.72 15.07 -9.10
CA SER A 282 -5.54 15.88 -8.74
C SER A 282 -4.26 15.04 -8.79
N MET A 283 -4.30 13.79 -8.31
CA MET A 283 -3.23 12.80 -8.48
C MET A 283 -2.88 12.59 -9.97
N THR A 284 -3.89 12.51 -10.83
CA THR A 284 -3.69 12.38 -12.28
C THR A 284 -2.98 13.60 -12.85
N ASP A 285 -3.41 14.80 -12.48
CA ASP A 285 -2.77 16.05 -12.90
C ASP A 285 -1.30 16.12 -12.45
N ILE A 286 -1.01 15.75 -11.20
CA ILE A 286 0.36 15.65 -10.67
C ILE A 286 1.20 14.66 -11.48
N ALA A 287 0.67 13.47 -11.76
CA ALA A 287 1.37 12.45 -12.53
C ALA A 287 1.70 12.93 -13.95
N LEU A 288 0.72 13.54 -14.64
CA LEU A 288 0.89 14.07 -15.99
C LEU A 288 1.91 15.22 -16.04
N LYS A 289 1.89 16.12 -15.05
CA LYS A 289 2.86 17.22 -14.92
C LYS A 289 4.29 16.71 -14.69
N SER A 290 4.45 15.57 -14.02
CA SER A 290 5.77 14.93 -13.87
C SER A 290 6.33 14.40 -15.19
N GLY A 291 5.47 14.11 -16.17
CA GLY A 291 5.85 13.61 -17.49
C GLY A 291 6.82 12.42 -17.44
N SER A 292 7.84 12.48 -18.29
CA SER A 292 8.86 11.43 -18.45
C SER A 292 10.11 11.65 -17.57
N GLU A 293 10.04 12.47 -16.52
CA GLU A 293 11.17 12.69 -15.61
C GLU A 293 11.65 11.39 -14.97
N THR A 294 12.96 11.13 -14.99
CA THR A 294 13.58 9.92 -14.43
C THR A 294 14.35 10.22 -13.14
N LYS A 295 13.64 10.69 -12.11
CA LYS A 295 14.25 11.07 -10.82
C LYS A 295 14.29 9.93 -9.78
N TRP A 296 13.54 8.85 -10.00
CA TRP A 296 13.55 7.68 -9.12
C TRP A 296 14.54 6.63 -9.63
N THR A 297 14.86 5.67 -8.77
CA THR A 297 15.73 4.55 -9.10
C THR A 297 15.04 3.22 -8.81
N HIS A 298 15.33 2.22 -9.65
CA HIS A 298 14.96 0.83 -9.41
C HIS A 298 16.16 -0.06 -9.71
N HIS A 299 16.63 -0.81 -8.71
CA HIS A 299 17.84 -1.63 -8.79
C HIS A 299 19.05 -0.83 -9.34
N GLY A 300 19.18 0.42 -8.90
CA GLY A 300 20.24 1.34 -9.33
C GLY A 300 20.05 2.00 -10.70
N ASN A 301 19.00 1.65 -11.45
CA ASN A 301 18.71 2.25 -12.75
C ASN A 301 17.70 3.41 -12.63
N PRO A 302 17.89 4.54 -13.33
CA PRO A 302 16.90 5.60 -13.38
C PRO A 302 15.58 5.11 -13.97
N VAL A 303 14.47 5.46 -13.32
CA VAL A 303 13.11 5.14 -13.78
C VAL A 303 12.23 6.36 -13.70
N GLY A 304 11.35 6.52 -14.69
CA GLY A 304 10.35 7.58 -14.72
C GLY A 304 8.97 7.12 -14.30
N LEU A 305 8.12 8.09 -13.94
CA LEU A 305 6.73 7.84 -13.57
C LEU A 305 5.91 7.41 -14.78
N LEU A 306 5.94 8.22 -15.86
CA LEU A 306 5.22 8.01 -17.11
C LEU A 306 6.20 7.93 -18.29
N PRO A 307 6.83 6.77 -18.56
CA PRO A 307 7.78 6.63 -19.66
C PRO A 307 7.19 6.96 -21.05
N THR A 308 5.88 6.78 -21.22
CA THR A 308 5.15 7.08 -22.46
C THR A 308 4.51 8.48 -22.46
N GLY A 309 4.71 9.27 -21.41
CA GLY A 309 4.09 10.59 -21.24
C GLY A 309 2.59 10.57 -20.97
N ARG A 310 2.02 9.39 -20.67
CA ARG A 310 0.60 9.19 -20.36
C ARG A 310 0.44 8.04 -19.37
N ILE A 311 -0.71 7.97 -18.71
CA ILE A 311 -1.09 6.84 -17.87
C ILE A 311 -1.74 5.79 -18.78
N GLU A 312 -1.13 4.61 -18.94
CA GLU A 312 -1.69 3.52 -19.75
C GLU A 312 -2.82 2.78 -19.02
N THR A 313 -3.67 2.05 -19.75
CA THR A 313 -4.83 1.31 -19.18
C THR A 313 -4.46 0.24 -18.16
N GLN A 314 -3.24 -0.28 -18.23
CA GLN A 314 -2.71 -1.28 -17.27
C GLN A 314 -2.06 -0.62 -16.04
N GLN A 315 -1.95 0.70 -16.01
CA GLN A 315 -1.42 1.41 -14.86
C GLN A 315 -2.54 1.70 -13.85
N VAL A 316 -2.14 1.82 -12.60
CA VAL A 316 -3.03 2.05 -11.47
C VAL A 316 -2.54 3.29 -10.73
N LEU A 317 -3.46 4.13 -10.30
CA LEU A 317 -3.21 5.15 -9.29
C LEU A 317 -3.50 4.53 -7.91
N LEU A 318 -2.50 4.50 -7.04
CA LEU A 318 -2.64 4.07 -5.65
C LEU A 318 -2.71 5.33 -4.76
N SER A 319 -3.74 5.43 -3.93
CA SER A 319 -4.13 6.65 -3.22
C SER A 319 -3.15 7.13 -2.15
N GLY A 320 -2.22 6.29 -1.71
CA GLY A 320 -1.59 6.40 -0.40
C GLY A 320 -2.48 5.84 0.71
N THR A 321 -1.91 5.79 1.91
CA THR A 321 -2.56 5.19 3.10
C THR A 321 -2.76 6.20 4.23
N THR A 322 -3.61 5.83 5.19
CA THR A 322 -3.82 6.56 6.44
C THR A 322 -2.82 6.16 7.53
N GLU A 323 -2.85 6.84 8.68
CA GLU A 323 -2.01 6.50 9.82
C GLU A 323 -2.22 5.06 10.33
N GLY A 324 -1.33 4.59 11.22
CA GLY A 324 -1.41 3.25 11.82
C GLY A 324 -0.56 2.21 11.12
N VAL A 325 0.44 2.66 10.35
CA VAL A 325 1.53 1.80 9.85
C VAL A 325 2.41 1.34 11.02
N LEU A 326 3.16 0.25 10.87
CA LEU A 326 4.03 -0.25 11.94
C LEU A 326 5.29 0.60 12.13
N PHE A 327 5.87 1.09 11.03
CA PHE A 327 7.12 1.85 11.09
C PHE A 327 6.87 3.35 11.19
N ARG A 328 7.35 3.96 12.28
CA ARG A 328 7.28 5.40 12.52
C ARG A 328 8.67 6.01 12.64
N PRO A 329 8.89 7.25 12.17
CA PRO A 329 10.14 7.95 12.40
C PRO A 329 10.50 8.03 13.89
N PRO A 330 11.78 8.00 14.27
CA PRO A 330 12.20 8.15 15.66
C PRO A 330 11.68 9.44 16.29
N SER A 331 11.21 9.36 17.54
CA SER A 331 10.79 10.54 18.30
C SER A 331 11.93 11.55 18.48
N LEU A 332 11.62 12.82 18.77
CA LEU A 332 12.65 13.84 19.05
C LEU A 332 13.62 13.41 20.17
N LYS A 333 13.11 12.74 21.22
CA LYS A 333 13.94 12.19 22.30
C LYS A 333 14.89 11.11 21.78
N ALA A 334 14.40 10.19 20.95
CA ALA A 334 15.22 9.15 20.33
C ALA A 334 16.30 9.75 19.41
N LYS A 335 15.96 10.78 18.61
CA LYS A 335 16.93 11.51 17.76
C LYS A 335 18.05 12.14 18.60
N ILE A 336 17.73 12.77 19.73
CA ILE A 336 18.73 13.37 20.65
C ILE A 336 19.64 12.28 21.22
N THR A 337 19.07 11.17 21.71
CA THR A 337 19.85 10.05 22.26
C THR A 337 20.79 9.44 21.21
N LEU A 338 20.30 9.22 20.00
CA LEU A 338 21.09 8.66 18.90
C LEU A 338 22.19 9.62 18.43
N GLY A 339 21.91 10.93 18.40
CA GLY A 339 22.91 11.96 18.13
C GLY A 339 24.04 11.98 19.18
N ALA A 340 23.69 11.87 20.46
CA ALA A 340 24.67 11.77 21.54
C ALA A 340 25.52 10.48 21.42
N LYS A 341 24.89 9.35 21.10
CA LYS A 341 25.58 8.07 20.85
C LYS A 341 26.57 8.18 19.68
N TYR A 342 26.17 8.83 18.58
CA TYR A 342 27.04 9.06 17.42
C TYR A 342 28.30 9.88 17.79
N ALA A 343 28.12 10.98 18.54
CA ALA A 343 29.24 11.83 18.97
C ALA A 343 30.20 11.09 19.91
N MET A 344 29.67 10.35 20.90
CA MET A 344 30.49 9.66 21.90
C MET A 344 31.19 8.40 21.38
N THR A 345 30.59 7.68 20.43
CA THR A 345 31.22 6.49 19.82
C THR A 345 32.28 6.84 18.78
N GLY A 346 32.47 8.13 18.48
CA GLY A 346 33.46 8.57 17.51
C GLY A 346 33.12 8.14 16.07
N ARG A 347 31.87 7.78 15.78
CA ARG A 347 31.44 7.30 14.44
C ARG A 347 31.65 8.34 13.33
N PHE A 348 31.75 9.62 13.68
CA PHE A 348 32.17 10.67 12.75
C PHE A 348 33.59 10.47 12.20
N LEU A 349 34.47 9.79 12.93
CA LEU A 349 35.84 9.47 12.50
C LEU A 349 35.87 8.34 11.45
N THR A 350 34.77 7.59 11.27
CA THR A 350 34.69 6.51 10.28
C THR A 350 34.09 6.97 8.95
N GLY A 351 33.83 8.27 8.78
CA GLY A 351 33.20 8.84 7.57
C GLY A 351 31.69 8.57 7.46
N MET A 352 31.06 7.96 8.48
CA MET A 352 29.62 7.72 8.50
C MET A 352 28.88 9.01 8.88
N SER A 353 27.86 9.39 8.11
CA SER A 353 27.02 10.55 8.44
C SER A 353 26.20 10.30 9.72
N GLY A 354 25.89 11.37 10.45
CA GLY A 354 25.03 11.28 11.64
C GLY A 354 23.66 10.71 11.31
N PHE A 355 23.08 11.13 10.18
CA PHE A 355 21.83 10.60 9.64
C PHE A 355 21.92 9.08 9.45
N ARG A 356 22.93 8.58 8.71
CA ARG A 356 23.07 7.15 8.45
C ARG A 356 23.29 6.34 9.72
N SER A 357 24.01 6.90 10.70
CA SER A 357 24.16 6.26 12.01
C SER A 357 22.82 6.12 12.75
N VAL A 358 21.99 7.16 12.74
CA VAL A 358 20.64 7.16 13.37
C VAL A 358 19.74 6.14 12.67
N VAL A 359 19.73 6.12 11.34
CA VAL A 359 18.96 5.18 10.52
C VAL A 359 19.37 3.74 10.82
N ASN A 360 20.67 3.42 10.75
CA ASN A 360 21.17 2.07 11.01
C ASN A 360 20.82 1.58 12.41
N ASP A 361 20.98 2.43 13.42
CA ASP A 361 20.63 2.07 14.79
C ASP A 361 19.11 1.85 14.97
N SER A 362 18.27 2.63 14.26
CA SER A 362 16.81 2.48 14.29
C SER A 362 16.35 1.19 13.59
N ILE A 363 16.95 0.86 12.44
CA ILE A 363 16.72 -0.40 11.72
C ILE A 363 17.07 -1.60 12.62
N ASN A 364 18.26 -1.58 13.21
CA ASN A 364 18.72 -2.67 14.08
C ASN A 364 17.80 -2.85 15.29
N ALA A 365 17.33 -1.75 15.89
CA ALA A 365 16.37 -1.79 17.00
C ALA A 365 15.04 -2.41 16.54
N ALA A 366 14.49 -1.96 15.41
CA ALA A 366 13.22 -2.47 14.89
C ALA A 366 13.25 -3.99 14.59
N ILE A 367 14.34 -4.48 14.01
CA ILE A 367 14.55 -5.92 13.76
C ILE A 367 14.68 -6.69 15.07
N THR A 368 15.49 -6.19 16.00
CA THR A 368 15.71 -6.83 17.32
C THR A 368 14.42 -6.92 18.13
N ASP A 369 13.64 -5.84 18.14
CA ASP A 369 12.41 -5.71 18.91
C ASP A 369 11.20 -6.34 18.21
N LYS A 370 11.38 -6.84 16.97
CA LYS A 370 10.34 -7.52 16.16
C LYS A 370 9.04 -6.73 16.07
N ILE A 371 9.15 -5.43 15.80
CA ILE A 371 8.00 -4.51 15.73
C ILE A 371 7.30 -4.52 14.35
N MET A 372 7.99 -5.04 13.34
CA MET A 372 7.49 -5.16 11.97
C MET A 372 6.72 -6.47 11.79
N LEU A 373 6.18 -6.71 10.58
CA LEU A 373 5.49 -7.97 10.28
C LEU A 373 6.43 -9.17 10.40
N MET A 374 5.93 -10.23 11.04
CA MET A 374 6.65 -11.47 11.34
C MET A 374 5.97 -12.69 10.70
N PRO A 375 6.72 -13.77 10.39
CA PRO A 375 6.13 -15.02 9.94
C PRO A 375 5.05 -15.53 10.90
N GLY A 376 3.88 -15.87 10.34
CA GLY A 376 2.68 -16.24 11.07
C GLY A 376 1.65 -15.11 11.17
N ASP A 377 2.05 -13.85 10.95
CA ASP A 377 1.11 -12.73 10.94
C ASP A 377 0.12 -12.83 9.79
N LYS A 378 -1.09 -12.34 10.05
CA LYS A 378 -2.18 -12.22 9.09
C LYS A 378 -2.62 -10.78 8.98
N VAL A 379 -2.31 -10.16 7.85
CA VAL A 379 -2.77 -8.82 7.50
C VAL A 379 -4.07 -8.94 6.74
N LYS A 380 -5.09 -8.19 7.14
CA LYS A 380 -6.36 -8.09 6.44
C LYS A 380 -6.66 -6.63 6.12
N HIS A 381 -6.81 -6.31 4.84
CA HIS A 381 -7.37 -5.03 4.41
C HIS A 381 -8.86 -5.20 4.18
N HIS A 382 -9.64 -4.20 4.60
CA HIS A 382 -11.09 -4.20 4.59
C HIS A 382 -11.58 -2.99 3.82
N SER A 383 -12.73 -3.13 3.17
CA SER A 383 -13.43 -2.03 2.54
C SER A 383 -14.94 -2.20 2.72
N SER A 384 -15.67 -1.08 2.77
CA SER A 384 -17.13 -1.10 2.84
C SER A 384 -17.80 -1.70 1.60
N ARG A 385 -17.21 -1.62 0.40
CA ARG A 385 -17.82 -2.15 -0.85
C ARG A 385 -16.87 -2.85 -1.83
N LEU A 386 -15.56 -2.86 -1.56
CA LEU A 386 -14.54 -3.41 -2.46
C LEU A 386 -14.00 -4.78 -1.99
N GLY A 387 -14.57 -5.33 -0.92
CA GLY A 387 -14.21 -6.64 -0.37
C GLY A 387 -13.06 -6.55 0.62
N MET A 388 -12.29 -7.64 0.70
CA MET A 388 -11.18 -7.76 1.63
C MET A 388 -9.98 -8.44 0.99
N ILE A 389 -8.80 -7.99 1.38
CA ILE A 389 -7.52 -8.62 1.05
C ILE A 389 -7.01 -9.31 2.31
N VAL A 390 -6.48 -10.51 2.17
CA VAL A 390 -5.87 -11.30 3.23
C VAL A 390 -4.49 -11.76 2.77
N THR A 391 -3.46 -11.29 3.45
CA THR A 391 -2.09 -11.73 3.22
C THR A 391 -1.53 -12.41 4.46
N THR A 392 -1.05 -13.63 4.28
CA THR A 392 -0.37 -14.38 5.35
C THR A 392 1.13 -14.25 5.20
N ILE A 393 1.81 -13.81 6.26
CA ILE A 393 3.26 -13.63 6.27
C ILE A 393 3.92 -14.98 6.54
N LYS A 394 4.84 -15.37 5.66
CA LYS A 394 5.57 -16.64 5.73
C LYS A 394 7.07 -16.37 5.84
N LYS A 395 7.78 -17.26 6.52
CA LYS A 395 9.25 -17.26 6.49
C LYS A 395 9.70 -17.68 5.08
N ARG A 396 10.62 -16.92 4.48
CA ARG A 396 11.30 -17.32 3.25
C ARG A 396 12.21 -18.51 3.55
N ASN A 397 12.07 -19.58 2.80
CA ASN A 397 13.02 -20.68 2.83
C ASN A 397 14.25 -20.24 2.03
N LEU A 398 15.35 -19.93 2.70
CA LEU A 398 16.60 -19.49 2.07
C LEU A 398 17.29 -20.60 1.26
N ASP A 399 16.79 -21.84 1.34
CA ASP A 399 17.30 -23.01 0.62
C ASP A 399 16.63 -23.25 -0.75
N MET A 400 15.72 -22.39 -1.19
CA MET A 400 15.20 -22.40 -2.55
C MET A 400 15.46 -21.05 -3.23
N PRO A 401 16.01 -21.06 -4.47
CA PRO A 401 16.48 -19.87 -5.17
C PRO A 401 15.39 -18.84 -5.47
#